data_AF-A0A9W6WQQ2-F1
#
_entry.id   AF-A0A9W6WQQ2-F1
#
_cell.length_a   1.000
_cell.length_b   1.000
_cell.length_c   1.000
_cell.angle_alpha   90.00
_cell.angle_beta   90.00
_cell.angle_gamma   90.00
#
_symmetry.space_group_name_H-M   'P 1'
#
loop_
_entity.id
_entity.type
_entity.pdbx_description
1 polymer ?
#
loop_
_entity_poly.entity_id
_entity_poly.type
_entity_poly.pdbx_seq_one_letter_code
_entity_poly.pdbx_strand_id
1 'polypeptide(L)'
;MPISVQTLPFDDEHSSCQSAHQDSLPTCSPAQVQAHTITHVNVFLGSLTFTSEQLASSLAEKAKQQGAVVSIQSLEEFKSEQYLDVNSSCRAPSRVAVFVVSTHAAGKPSPNAERFLLWLRTTSDLNRTVTKDHKTQEDAYVTRTNTPYAPATDTSTVFTPGPRKRQTSLSQAIIDVPTHPPGTRPGFRLTWRLPFSGVDSSKSECKSIGPLKSFQYAVFGVGNSIYRTYNSTAKYIDTTLEQLGATRICSLGLGDISKNIDAVFTSWES
;
A
#
# COMPACT_ATOMS: atom_id res chain seq x y z
N MET A 1 45.41 -59.48 3.41
CA MET A 1 46.37 -59.12 4.47
C MET A 1 46.27 -57.62 4.69
N PRO A 2 45.87 -57.14 5.88
CA PRO A 2 45.84 -55.72 6.22
C PRO A 2 47.21 -55.25 6.73
N ILE A 3 47.49 -53.94 6.62
CA ILE A 3 48.53 -53.28 7.43
C ILE A 3 47.91 -52.00 8.01
N SER A 4 47.58 -52.07 9.30
CA SER A 4 47.32 -50.90 10.14
C SER A 4 48.64 -50.36 10.68
N VAL A 5 48.80 -49.04 10.82
CA VAL A 5 49.85 -48.44 11.68
C VAL A 5 49.29 -47.25 12.47
N GLN A 6 49.76 -47.15 13.71
CA GLN A 6 49.22 -46.38 14.84
C GLN A 6 50.37 -45.75 15.65
N THR A 7 50.23 -44.67 16.42
CA THR A 7 49.17 -43.65 16.55
C THR A 7 49.71 -42.54 17.48
N LEU A 8 49.57 -41.25 17.15
CA LEU A 8 49.80 -40.09 18.04
C LEU A 8 51.26 -39.93 18.57
N PRO A 9 51.55 -38.98 19.49
CA PRO A 9 51.36 -37.52 19.38
C PRO A 9 52.68 -36.76 19.61
N PHE A 10 52.66 -35.42 19.55
CA PHE A 10 53.57 -34.57 20.33
C PHE A 10 52.81 -33.37 20.89
N ASP A 11 52.89 -33.21 22.20
CA ASP A 11 52.27 -32.16 23.01
C ASP A 11 53.20 -30.95 23.20
N ASP A 12 52.76 -30.04 24.09
CA ASP A 12 53.50 -28.96 24.78
C ASP A 12 53.78 -27.64 24.03
N GLU A 13 53.73 -26.47 24.68
CA GLU A 13 52.81 -25.96 25.73
C GLU A 13 53.02 -24.43 25.84
N HIS A 14 52.34 -23.77 26.79
CA HIS A 14 52.64 -22.41 27.29
C HIS A 14 52.42 -21.19 26.34
N SER A 15 51.94 -20.03 26.82
CA SER A 15 51.48 -19.69 28.18
C SER A 15 50.43 -18.56 28.22
N SER A 16 49.81 -18.44 29.39
CA SER A 16 48.69 -17.55 29.75
C SER A 16 49.05 -16.07 29.89
N CYS A 17 48.07 -15.19 29.60
CA CYS A 17 47.78 -14.07 30.51
C CYS A 17 46.31 -13.60 30.42
N GLN A 18 45.78 -13.17 31.57
CA GLN A 18 44.36 -12.88 31.83
C GLN A 18 44.07 -11.37 31.76
N SER A 19 42.82 -10.99 31.45
CA SER A 19 42.06 -10.03 32.27
C SER A 19 40.59 -9.99 31.84
N ALA A 20 39.69 -9.71 32.79
CA ALA A 20 38.26 -9.62 32.55
C ALA A 20 37.83 -8.17 32.25
N HIS A 21 36.83 -8.03 31.37
CA HIS A 21 35.85 -6.95 31.47
C HIS A 21 34.46 -7.49 31.14
N GLN A 22 33.58 -7.48 32.14
CA GLN A 22 32.16 -7.74 31.95
C GLN A 22 31.49 -6.43 31.52
N ASP A 23 31.08 -6.34 30.26
CA ASP A 23 30.02 -5.44 29.84
C ASP A 23 28.82 -6.29 29.42
N SER A 24 27.84 -6.39 30.33
CA SER A 24 26.58 -7.08 30.09
C SER A 24 25.75 -6.26 29.10
N LEU A 25 25.83 -6.61 27.81
CA LEU A 25 24.89 -6.13 26.81
C LEU A 25 23.45 -6.46 27.27
N PRO A 26 22.52 -5.50 27.22
CA PRO A 26 21.12 -5.79 27.52
C PRO A 26 20.61 -6.76 26.46
N THR A 27 20.29 -7.99 26.88
CA THR A 27 19.52 -8.93 26.07
C THR A 27 18.11 -8.35 25.88
N CYS A 28 17.95 -7.56 24.81
CA CYS A 28 16.66 -7.22 24.29
C CYS A 28 16.04 -8.52 23.79
N SER A 29 15.19 -9.13 24.61
CA SER A 29 14.34 -10.25 24.19
C SER A 29 13.67 -9.85 22.88
N PRO A 30 13.78 -10.63 21.80
CA PRO A 30 12.94 -10.40 20.64
C PRO A 30 11.50 -10.57 21.13
N ALA A 31 10.78 -9.44 21.23
CA ALA A 31 9.35 -9.46 21.49
C ALA A 31 8.74 -10.44 20.50
N GLN A 32 8.06 -11.48 21.01
CA GLN A 32 7.65 -12.61 20.19
C GLN A 32 6.75 -12.13 19.06
N VAL A 33 7.34 -11.96 17.87
CA VAL A 33 6.60 -11.92 16.62
C VAL A 33 6.05 -13.32 16.46
N GLN A 34 4.85 -13.53 16.98
CA GLN A 34 4.12 -14.77 16.83
C GLN A 34 4.06 -15.06 15.32
N ALA A 35 4.73 -16.13 14.91
CA ALA A 35 4.72 -16.60 13.53
C ALA A 35 3.31 -17.14 13.27
N HIS A 36 2.42 -16.26 12.81
CA HIS A 36 1.05 -16.62 12.49
C HIS A 36 1.07 -17.44 11.21
N THR A 37 0.80 -18.74 11.33
CA THR A 37 0.64 -19.60 10.16
C THR A 37 -0.49 -19.06 9.29
N ILE A 38 -0.19 -18.74 8.03
CA ILE A 38 -1.19 -18.35 7.04
C ILE A 38 -2.07 -19.58 6.79
N THR A 39 -3.36 -19.47 7.11
CA THR A 39 -4.36 -20.53 6.94
C THR A 39 -5.35 -20.24 5.83
N HIS A 40 -5.46 -18.99 5.37
CA HIS A 40 -6.32 -18.61 4.27
C HIS A 40 -5.59 -17.72 3.26
N VAL A 41 -5.80 -18.00 1.98
CA VAL A 41 -5.24 -17.24 0.86
C VAL A 41 -6.38 -16.75 -0.04
N ASN A 42 -6.49 -15.43 -0.20
CA ASN A 42 -7.45 -14.80 -1.09
C ASN A 42 -6.72 -14.31 -2.35
N VAL A 43 -6.81 -15.04 -3.45
CA VAL A 43 -6.14 -14.69 -4.72
C VAL A 43 -7.07 -13.80 -5.54
N PHE A 44 -6.61 -12.61 -5.88
CA PHE A 44 -7.33 -11.61 -6.65
C PHE A 44 -6.74 -11.47 -8.06
N LEU A 45 -7.58 -11.70 -9.08
CA LEU A 45 -7.23 -11.64 -10.49
C LEU A 45 -7.55 -10.27 -11.08
N GLY A 46 -6.50 -9.54 -11.44
CA GLY A 46 -6.56 -8.33 -12.26
C GLY A 46 -6.09 -8.59 -13.67
N SER A 47 -6.76 -9.48 -14.40
CA SER A 47 -6.39 -9.80 -15.77
C SER A 47 -7.57 -10.25 -16.62
N LEU A 48 -7.39 -10.11 -17.95
CA LEU A 48 -8.17 -10.79 -18.99
C LEU A 48 -7.32 -11.83 -19.76
N THR A 49 -6.13 -12.17 -19.23
CA THR A 49 -5.18 -13.11 -19.86
C THR A 49 -5.19 -14.45 -19.14
N PHE A 50 -5.28 -15.54 -19.92
CA PHE A 50 -5.23 -16.90 -19.41
C PHE A 50 -3.91 -17.21 -18.67
N THR A 51 -2.80 -16.58 -19.04
CA THR A 51 -1.51 -16.70 -18.33
C THR A 51 -1.63 -16.31 -16.86
N SER A 52 -2.33 -15.21 -16.54
CA SER A 52 -2.49 -14.78 -15.14
C SER A 52 -3.37 -15.73 -14.34
N GLU A 53 -4.39 -16.30 -14.99
CA GLU A 53 -5.31 -17.29 -14.43
C GLU A 53 -4.61 -18.63 -14.15
N GLN A 54 -3.75 -19.11 -15.07
CA GLN A 54 -2.94 -20.32 -14.89
C GLN A 54 -1.98 -20.19 -13.69
N LEU A 55 -1.25 -19.07 -13.59
CA LEU A 55 -0.34 -18.81 -12.47
C LEU A 55 -1.08 -18.75 -11.14
N ALA A 56 -2.19 -17.99 -11.08
CA ALA A 56 -3.06 -17.92 -9.89
C ALA A 56 -3.64 -19.30 -9.49
N SER A 57 -4.00 -20.13 -10.47
CA SER A 57 -4.49 -21.49 -10.23
C SER A 57 -3.39 -22.41 -9.71
N SER A 58 -2.17 -22.31 -10.24
CA SER A 58 -1.02 -23.10 -9.78
C SER A 58 -0.67 -22.80 -8.32
N LEU A 59 -0.60 -21.50 -7.97
CA LEU A 59 -0.44 -21.03 -6.59
C LEU A 59 -1.56 -21.53 -5.69
N ALA A 60 -2.81 -21.48 -6.16
CA ALA A 60 -3.96 -21.92 -5.37
C ALA A 60 -3.91 -23.43 -5.08
N GLU A 61 -3.53 -24.27 -6.03
CA GLU A 61 -3.35 -25.70 -5.79
C GLU A 61 -2.18 -25.99 -4.84
N LYS A 62 -1.05 -25.28 -4.97
CA LYS A 62 0.08 -25.39 -4.03
C LYS A 62 -0.29 -24.99 -2.60
N ALA A 63 -0.99 -23.87 -2.43
CA ALA A 63 -1.45 -23.41 -1.12
C ALA A 63 -2.50 -24.37 -0.50
N LYS A 64 -3.39 -24.97 -1.30
CA LYS A 64 -4.29 -26.05 -0.84
C LYS A 64 -3.52 -27.30 -0.40
N GLN A 65 -2.47 -27.70 -1.14
CA GLN A 65 -1.61 -28.84 -0.77
C GLN A 65 -0.85 -28.59 0.55
N GLN A 66 -0.54 -27.33 0.86
CA GLN A 66 0.02 -26.90 2.15
C GLN A 66 -1.04 -26.76 3.27
N GLY A 67 -2.32 -27.07 3.00
CA GLY A 67 -3.41 -27.03 3.98
C GLY A 67 -4.10 -25.66 4.15
N ALA A 68 -3.81 -24.68 3.30
CA ALA A 68 -4.49 -23.39 3.34
C ALA A 68 -5.86 -23.42 2.63
N VAL A 69 -6.83 -22.68 3.17
CA VAL A 69 -8.13 -22.44 2.55
C VAL A 69 -7.97 -21.35 1.50
N VAL A 70 -8.01 -21.72 0.21
CA VAL A 70 -7.81 -20.80 -0.90
C VAL A 70 -9.13 -20.41 -1.56
N SER A 71 -9.28 -19.13 -1.90
CA SER A 71 -10.32 -18.62 -2.80
C SER A 71 -9.70 -17.79 -3.92
N ILE A 72 -10.24 -17.88 -5.13
CA ILE A 72 -9.84 -17.05 -6.29
C ILE A 72 -11.03 -16.16 -6.65
N GLN A 73 -10.81 -14.87 -6.82
CA GLN A 73 -11.85 -13.87 -7.12
C GLN A 73 -11.37 -12.86 -8.18
N SER A 74 -12.29 -12.34 -8.99
CA SER A 74 -12.01 -11.20 -9.86
C SER A 74 -11.75 -9.94 -9.02
N LEU A 75 -10.83 -9.06 -9.42
CA LEU A 75 -10.65 -7.76 -8.77
C LEU A 75 -11.88 -6.84 -8.87
N GLU A 76 -12.82 -7.13 -9.77
CA GLU A 76 -14.07 -6.40 -9.89
C GLU A 76 -15.03 -6.70 -8.73
N GLU A 77 -14.91 -7.89 -8.14
CA GLU A 77 -15.66 -8.35 -6.97
C GLU A 77 -15.03 -7.92 -5.64
N PHE A 78 -13.89 -7.21 -5.68
CA PHE A 78 -13.17 -6.79 -4.48
C PHE A 78 -14.02 -5.83 -3.62
N LYS A 79 -14.38 -6.29 -2.41
CA LYS A 79 -15.19 -5.55 -1.44
C LYS A 79 -14.30 -4.69 -0.54
N SER A 80 -14.01 -3.47 -0.98
CA SER A 80 -13.18 -2.48 -0.29
C SER A 80 -13.53 -2.28 1.19
N GLU A 81 -14.82 -2.35 1.51
CA GLU A 81 -15.40 -2.08 2.83
C GLU A 81 -14.88 -3.11 3.85
N GLN A 82 -14.73 -4.36 3.42
CA GLN A 82 -14.24 -5.48 4.25
C GLN A 82 -12.75 -5.37 4.60
N TYR A 83 -11.97 -4.53 3.89
CA TYR A 83 -10.55 -4.30 4.18
C TYR A 83 -10.31 -2.98 4.91
N LEU A 84 -11.29 -2.07 4.91
CA LEU A 84 -11.27 -0.82 5.69
C LEU A 84 -11.79 -1.01 7.11
N ASP A 85 -12.79 -1.89 7.34
CA ASP A 85 -13.23 -2.25 8.69
C ASP A 85 -12.10 -2.95 9.46
N VAL A 86 -11.87 -2.51 10.71
CA VAL A 86 -10.83 -3.04 11.60
C VAL A 86 -11.24 -4.37 12.22
N ASN A 87 -12.55 -4.62 12.36
CA ASN A 87 -13.10 -5.84 12.96
C ASN A 87 -13.31 -6.98 11.95
N SER A 88 -13.07 -6.72 10.67
CA SER A 88 -13.26 -7.67 9.59
C SER A 88 -12.23 -8.81 9.62
N SER A 89 -12.71 -10.04 9.50
CA SER A 89 -11.87 -11.25 9.40
C SER A 89 -10.89 -11.24 8.22
N CYS A 90 -11.10 -10.39 7.21
CA CYS A 90 -10.18 -10.22 6.09
C CYS A 90 -8.82 -9.60 6.47
N ARG A 91 -8.70 -9.02 7.68
CA ARG A 91 -7.44 -8.47 8.24
C ARG A 91 -6.86 -9.35 9.35
N ALA A 92 -7.39 -10.56 9.56
CA ALA A 92 -6.84 -11.47 10.55
C ALA A 92 -5.40 -11.87 10.16
N PRO A 93 -4.46 -12.00 11.12
CA PRO A 93 -3.05 -12.28 10.83
C PRO A 93 -2.82 -13.68 10.23
N SER A 94 -3.84 -14.54 10.22
CA SER A 94 -3.84 -15.85 9.56
C SER A 94 -4.32 -15.81 8.11
N ARG A 95 -4.61 -14.63 7.55
CA ARG A 95 -5.05 -14.42 6.16
C ARG A 95 -4.07 -13.57 5.36
N VAL A 96 -3.97 -13.83 4.06
CA VAL A 96 -3.25 -13.00 3.09
C VAL A 96 -4.06 -12.81 1.81
N ALA A 97 -4.00 -11.60 1.24
CA ALA A 97 -4.49 -11.32 -0.11
C ALA A 97 -3.34 -11.36 -1.13
N VAL A 98 -3.46 -12.17 -2.18
CA VAL A 98 -2.47 -12.28 -3.24
C VAL A 98 -3.02 -11.68 -4.53
N PHE A 99 -2.39 -10.62 -5.05
CA PHE A 99 -2.82 -9.94 -6.26
C PHE A 99 -2.03 -10.41 -7.48
N VAL A 100 -2.67 -11.14 -8.39
CA VAL A 100 -2.07 -11.53 -9.68
C VAL A 100 -2.66 -10.64 -10.78
N VAL A 101 -1.86 -9.69 -11.28
CA VAL A 101 -2.36 -8.55 -12.04
C VAL A 101 -1.57 -8.30 -13.33
N SER A 102 -2.28 -8.15 -14.45
CA SER A 102 -1.66 -7.85 -15.75
C SER A 102 -1.64 -6.36 -16.06
N THR A 103 -0.61 -5.93 -16.80
CA THR A 103 -0.53 -4.55 -17.32
C THR A 103 -0.87 -4.51 -18.81
N HIS A 104 -1.89 -3.72 -19.17
CA HIS A 104 -2.35 -3.54 -20.54
C HIS A 104 -1.66 -2.34 -21.24
N ALA A 105 -2.02 -2.11 -22.50
CA ALA A 105 -1.45 -1.06 -23.35
C ALA A 105 -1.45 0.33 -22.67
N ALA A 106 -0.36 1.07 -22.87
CA ALA A 106 -0.07 2.35 -22.22
C ALA A 106 0.02 2.31 -20.68
N GLY A 107 0.21 1.13 -20.08
CA GLY A 107 0.44 0.98 -18.63
C GLY A 107 -0.81 0.96 -17.77
N LYS A 108 -1.97 0.78 -18.40
CA LYS A 108 -3.27 0.71 -17.74
C LYS A 108 -3.47 -0.65 -17.04
N PRO A 109 -4.30 -0.70 -15.99
CA PRO A 109 -4.82 -1.98 -15.48
C PRO A 109 -5.67 -2.71 -16.52
N SER A 110 -6.01 -3.96 -16.24
CA SER A 110 -7.10 -4.65 -16.91
C SER A 110 -8.45 -4.02 -16.54
N PRO A 111 -9.49 -4.13 -17.40
CA PRO A 111 -10.84 -3.61 -17.09
C PRO A 111 -11.41 -4.07 -15.74
N ASN A 112 -11.28 -5.36 -15.41
CA ASN A 112 -11.71 -5.91 -14.11
C ASN A 112 -10.91 -5.40 -12.90
N ALA A 113 -9.76 -4.73 -13.10
CA ALA A 113 -8.99 -4.10 -12.03
C ALA A 113 -9.23 -2.58 -11.93
N GLU A 114 -9.93 -1.94 -12.88
CA GLU A 114 -10.11 -0.48 -12.91
C GLU A 114 -10.79 0.06 -11.64
N ARG A 115 -11.84 -0.62 -11.17
CA ARG A 115 -12.57 -0.24 -9.94
C ARG A 115 -11.68 -0.30 -8.70
N PHE A 116 -10.86 -1.34 -8.58
CA PHE A 116 -9.92 -1.52 -7.48
C PHE A 116 -8.81 -0.46 -7.47
N LEU A 117 -8.19 -0.16 -8.62
CA LEU A 117 -7.16 0.90 -8.70
C LEU A 117 -7.75 2.29 -8.43
N LEU A 118 -8.99 2.56 -8.84
CA LEU A 118 -9.69 3.81 -8.51
C LEU A 118 -9.93 3.94 -7.00
N TRP A 119 -10.33 2.85 -6.33
CA TRP A 119 -10.45 2.82 -4.87
C TRP A 119 -9.11 3.06 -4.17
N LEU A 120 -8.03 2.36 -4.57
CA LEU A 120 -6.68 2.56 -4.03
C LEU A 120 -6.24 4.02 -4.15
N ARG A 121 -6.45 4.63 -5.32
CA ARG A 121 -6.15 6.05 -5.54
C ARG A 121 -6.92 6.94 -4.59
N THR A 122 -8.25 6.78 -4.56
CA THR A 122 -9.16 7.63 -3.76
C THR A 122 -8.83 7.53 -2.27
N THR A 123 -8.56 6.32 -1.77
CA THR A 123 -8.17 6.08 -0.37
C THR A 123 -6.82 6.74 -0.05
N SER A 124 -5.88 6.76 -0.98
CA SER A 124 -4.56 7.40 -0.82
C SER A 124 -4.63 8.92 -0.84
N ASP A 125 -5.47 9.47 -1.72
CA ASP A 125 -5.73 10.91 -1.80
C ASP A 125 -6.41 11.40 -0.49
N LEU A 126 -7.37 10.63 0.06
CA LEU A 126 -8.02 10.90 1.36
C LEU A 126 -7.06 10.76 2.55
N ASN A 127 -6.21 9.73 2.58
CA ASN A 127 -5.20 9.59 3.64
C ASN A 127 -4.21 10.78 3.65
N ARG A 128 -3.94 11.36 2.47
CA ARG A 128 -3.10 12.56 2.31
C ARG A 128 -3.79 13.86 2.76
N THR A 129 -5.12 13.97 2.75
CA THR A 129 -5.79 15.16 3.29
C THR A 129 -5.83 15.12 4.82
N VAL A 130 -6.25 13.99 5.41
CA VAL A 130 -6.32 13.81 6.87
C VAL A 130 -4.98 14.08 7.56
N THR A 131 -3.88 13.60 6.96
CA THR A 131 -2.51 13.83 7.49
C THR A 131 -2.02 15.28 7.38
N LYS A 132 -2.59 16.11 6.50
CA LYS A 132 -2.28 17.55 6.40
C LYS A 132 -3.05 18.38 7.41
N ASP A 133 -4.32 18.05 7.63
CA ASP A 133 -5.19 18.81 8.53
C ASP A 133 -4.69 18.70 9.98
N HIS A 134 -4.32 17.49 10.42
CA HIS A 134 -3.70 17.29 11.74
C HIS A 134 -2.37 18.03 11.91
N LYS A 135 -1.53 18.08 10.86
CA LYS A 135 -0.23 18.76 10.94
C LYS A 135 -0.35 20.28 10.96
N THR A 136 -1.49 20.83 10.53
CA THR A 136 -1.76 22.29 10.56
C THR A 136 -2.27 22.76 11.93
N GLN A 137 -2.76 21.85 12.78
CA GLN A 137 -3.40 22.20 14.04
C GLN A 137 -2.44 22.29 15.24
N GLU A 138 -1.33 21.55 15.23
CA GLU A 138 -0.28 21.67 16.28
C GLU A 138 0.52 22.98 16.16
N ASP A 139 0.90 23.38 14.94
CA ASP A 139 1.62 24.65 14.69
C ASP A 139 0.79 25.90 15.08
N ALA A 140 -0.54 25.78 15.13
CA ALA A 140 -1.45 26.88 15.49
C ALA A 140 -1.62 27.09 17.00
N TYR A 141 -1.21 26.14 17.86
CA TYR A 141 -1.44 26.23 19.31
C TYR A 141 -0.24 26.82 20.08
N VAL A 142 0.99 26.66 19.58
CA VAL A 142 2.22 27.06 20.29
C VAL A 142 2.45 28.60 20.31
N THR A 143 1.72 29.37 19.50
CA THR A 143 1.88 30.84 19.40
C THR A 143 0.83 31.63 20.22
N ARG A 144 0.24 31.06 21.29
CA ARG A 144 -0.89 31.69 21.98
C ARG A 144 -0.85 31.80 23.51
N THR A 145 0.34 31.83 24.10
CA THR A 145 0.53 32.25 25.50
C THR A 145 1.80 33.10 25.68
N ASN A 146 1.82 34.33 25.13
CA ASN A 146 2.64 35.43 25.64
C ASN A 146 2.26 36.77 24.97
N THR A 147 1.28 37.47 25.53
CA THR A 147 1.03 38.89 25.23
C THR A 147 0.90 39.64 26.55
N PRO A 148 1.88 40.46 26.94
CA PRO A 148 1.78 41.27 28.14
C PRO A 148 0.64 42.29 28.05
N TYR A 149 -0.03 42.47 29.18
CA TYR A 149 -1.13 43.40 29.38
C TYR A 149 -0.67 44.86 29.24
N ALA A 150 -1.41 45.69 28.50
CA ALA A 150 -1.25 47.15 28.48
C ALA A 150 -2.64 47.81 28.50
N PRO A 151 -2.84 48.91 29.25
CA PRO A 151 -4.16 49.40 29.61
C PRO A 151 -4.84 50.23 28.50
N ALA A 152 -6.16 50.29 28.57
CA ALA A 152 -7.01 51.04 27.65
C ALA A 152 -6.94 52.56 27.87
N THR A 153 -7.11 53.32 26.78
CA THR A 153 -7.63 54.70 26.83
C THR A 153 -8.81 54.83 25.88
N ASP A 154 -9.88 55.37 26.43
CA ASP A 154 -11.18 55.62 25.82
C ASP A 154 -11.11 56.73 24.75
N THR A 155 -11.91 56.64 23.70
CA THR A 155 -12.44 57.80 22.94
C THR A 155 -13.65 57.35 22.14
N SER A 156 -14.82 57.85 22.52
CA SER A 156 -16.09 57.57 21.85
C SER A 156 -16.25 58.41 20.58
N THR A 157 -16.82 57.86 19.51
CA THR A 157 -17.52 58.67 18.49
C THR A 157 -18.72 57.92 17.93
N VAL A 158 -19.85 58.62 17.90
CA VAL A 158 -21.18 58.12 17.51
C VAL A 158 -21.44 58.44 16.02
N PHE A 159 -22.51 57.86 15.47
CA PHE A 159 -23.23 58.12 14.20
C PHE A 159 -22.98 57.13 13.04
N THR A 160 -23.93 56.76 12.16
CA THR A 160 -25.43 56.60 12.16
C THR A 160 -25.78 55.87 10.84
N PRO A 161 -26.75 54.94 10.75
CA PRO A 161 -26.99 54.15 9.53
C PRO A 161 -27.80 54.87 8.44
N GLY A 162 -27.54 54.51 7.16
CA GLY A 162 -28.20 55.03 5.95
C GLY A 162 -28.58 53.91 4.95
N PRO A 163 -29.46 54.16 3.96
CA PRO A 163 -30.60 53.27 3.76
C PRO A 163 -30.54 52.28 2.58
N ARG A 164 -31.35 51.20 2.72
CA ARG A 164 -31.72 50.27 1.64
C ARG A 164 -32.51 50.99 0.53
N LYS A 165 -32.32 50.59 -0.72
CA LYS A 165 -33.35 50.66 -1.76
C LYS A 165 -33.59 49.28 -2.37
N ARG A 166 -34.87 48.91 -2.44
CA ARG A 166 -35.42 47.72 -3.07
C ARG A 166 -36.12 48.20 -4.34
N GLN A 167 -35.83 47.64 -5.50
CA GLN A 167 -36.60 47.93 -6.71
C GLN A 167 -36.99 46.66 -7.43
N THR A 168 -38.25 46.62 -7.80
CA THR A 168 -38.97 45.53 -8.45
C THR A 168 -38.82 45.59 -9.97
N SER A 169 -38.76 44.44 -10.63
CA SER A 169 -39.38 44.28 -11.95
C SER A 169 -39.70 42.80 -12.20
N LEU A 170 -40.94 42.51 -12.60
CA LEU A 170 -41.35 41.21 -13.13
C LEU A 170 -41.12 41.21 -14.64
N SER A 171 -40.47 40.17 -15.16
CA SER A 171 -40.59 39.80 -16.57
C SER A 171 -40.48 38.29 -16.72
N GLN A 172 -41.62 37.64 -16.98
CA GLN A 172 -41.67 36.28 -17.50
C GLN A 172 -41.14 36.25 -18.92
N ALA A 173 -40.23 35.33 -19.23
CA ALA A 173 -40.10 34.78 -20.58
C ALA A 173 -39.32 33.46 -20.58
N ILE A 174 -39.97 32.43 -21.16
CA ILE A 174 -39.38 31.31 -21.90
C ILE A 174 -38.63 30.22 -21.09
N ILE A 175 -39.11 29.00 -21.30
CA ILE A 175 -38.50 27.75 -20.88
C ILE A 175 -37.42 27.39 -21.91
N ASP A 176 -36.14 27.53 -21.57
CA ASP A 176 -35.07 26.90 -22.34
C ASP A 176 -34.81 25.50 -21.80
N VAL A 177 -35.17 24.49 -22.60
CA VAL A 177 -34.81 23.09 -22.39
C VAL A 177 -33.40 22.88 -22.96
N PRO A 178 -32.39 22.52 -22.16
CA PRO A 178 -31.09 22.13 -22.69
C PRO A 178 -31.22 20.80 -23.43
N THR A 179 -31.36 20.85 -24.74
CA THR A 179 -31.29 19.68 -25.62
C THR A 179 -29.88 19.11 -25.62
N HIS A 180 -29.62 18.19 -24.68
CA HIS A 180 -28.36 17.45 -24.60
C HIS A 180 -28.10 16.65 -25.91
N PRO A 181 -26.98 16.89 -26.61
CA PRO A 181 -26.53 15.96 -27.64
C PRO A 181 -25.98 14.68 -26.96
N PRO A 182 -26.42 13.48 -27.37
CA PRO A 182 -25.92 12.23 -26.79
C PRO A 182 -24.56 11.87 -27.40
N GLY A 183 -23.46 12.32 -26.80
CA GLY A 183 -22.16 12.09 -27.44
C GLY A 183 -20.89 12.61 -26.76
N THR A 184 -20.82 12.71 -25.43
CA THR A 184 -19.54 12.99 -24.76
C THR A 184 -19.45 12.25 -23.44
N ARG A 185 -18.80 11.07 -23.45
CA ARG A 185 -18.36 10.41 -22.22
C ARG A 185 -17.40 11.38 -21.49
N PRO A 186 -17.52 11.61 -20.16
CA PRO A 186 -16.51 12.38 -19.44
C PRO A 186 -15.16 11.69 -19.63
N GLY A 187 -14.22 12.40 -20.25
CA GLY A 187 -12.97 11.83 -20.71
C GLY A 187 -12.15 11.29 -19.54
N PHE A 188 -11.97 9.97 -19.49
CA PHE A 188 -11.20 9.27 -18.46
C PHE A 188 -9.69 9.51 -18.64
N ARG A 189 -9.27 10.77 -18.43
CA ARG A 189 -7.92 11.26 -18.72
C ARG A 189 -7.00 11.11 -17.51
N LEU A 190 -6.83 9.86 -17.06
CA LEU A 190 -5.78 9.50 -16.13
C LEU A 190 -4.42 9.72 -16.79
N THR A 191 -3.73 10.78 -16.39
CA THR A 191 -2.32 10.98 -16.71
C THR A 191 -1.48 10.08 -15.82
N TRP A 192 -1.17 8.87 -16.30
CA TRP A 192 -0.37 7.84 -15.60
C TRP A 192 1.11 8.20 -15.40
N ARG A 193 1.43 9.46 -15.14
CA ARG A 193 2.76 9.88 -14.66
C ARG A 193 2.83 9.62 -13.17
N LEU A 194 3.40 8.48 -12.81
CA LEU A 194 3.83 8.20 -11.44
C LEU A 194 4.84 9.30 -11.01
N PRO A 195 4.66 9.95 -9.85
CA PRO A 195 5.59 10.95 -9.35
C PRO A 195 6.84 10.27 -8.77
N PHE A 196 7.68 9.74 -9.65
CA PHE A 196 9.00 9.23 -9.28
C PHE A 196 9.97 10.40 -9.06
N SER A 197 10.06 10.91 -7.83
CA SER A 197 11.32 11.37 -7.26
C SER A 197 11.82 10.28 -6.33
N GLY A 198 13.13 9.97 -6.37
CA GLY A 198 13.71 8.89 -5.58
C GLY A 198 13.42 9.02 -4.09
N VAL A 199 13.13 7.88 -3.45
CA VAL A 199 13.12 7.75 -2.00
C VAL A 199 14.27 6.81 -1.67
N ASP A 200 15.30 7.35 -1.03
CA ASP A 200 16.51 6.59 -0.68
C ASP A 200 16.19 5.49 0.35
N SER A 201 16.84 4.34 0.19
CA SER A 201 16.56 3.12 0.97
C SER A 201 17.17 3.12 2.38
N SER A 202 16.97 4.20 3.14
CA SER A 202 17.24 4.22 4.59
C SER A 202 16.04 3.67 5.35
N LYS A 203 16.23 2.59 6.12
CA LYS A 203 15.22 1.87 6.90
C LYS A 203 14.18 2.80 7.57
N SER A 204 13.02 2.95 6.95
CA SER A 204 11.84 3.54 7.60
C SER A 204 11.21 2.48 8.49
N GLU A 205 11.32 2.65 9.80
CA GLU A 205 10.61 1.85 10.79
C GLU A 205 9.11 1.87 10.48
N CYS A 206 8.49 0.69 10.33
CA CYS A 206 7.15 0.53 9.76
C CYS A 206 6.04 1.06 10.68
N LYS A 207 5.93 2.39 10.80
CA LYS A 207 4.90 3.06 11.58
C LYS A 207 3.56 2.92 10.85
N SER A 208 2.86 1.85 11.19
CA SER A 208 1.61 1.35 10.58
C SER A 208 0.39 2.26 10.80
N ILE A 209 0.50 3.52 10.38
CA ILE A 209 -0.53 4.55 10.49
C ILE A 209 -1.15 4.74 9.10
N GLY A 210 -2.12 3.88 8.79
CA GLY A 210 -2.87 3.94 7.55
C GLY A 210 -4.14 3.10 7.64
N PRO A 211 -5.14 3.36 6.77
CA PRO A 211 -6.45 2.71 6.86
C PRO A 211 -6.38 1.18 6.69
N LEU A 212 -5.34 0.66 6.02
CA LEU A 212 -5.14 -0.77 5.76
C LEU A 212 -4.15 -1.43 6.75
N LYS A 213 -3.96 -0.87 7.96
CA LYS A 213 -3.19 -1.52 9.03
C LYS A 213 -3.56 -3.01 9.21
N SER A 214 -2.56 -3.87 9.40
CA SER A 214 -2.72 -5.33 9.54
C SER A 214 -3.31 -6.07 8.33
N PHE A 215 -3.57 -5.39 7.20
CA PHE A 215 -3.90 -6.07 5.96
C PHE A 215 -2.62 -6.68 5.36
N GLN A 216 -2.54 -8.00 5.30
CA GLN A 216 -1.38 -8.70 4.73
C GLN A 216 -1.59 -8.94 3.24
N TYR A 217 -0.58 -8.62 2.43
CA TYR A 217 -0.67 -8.78 0.97
C TYR A 217 0.62 -9.23 0.30
N ALA A 218 0.45 -9.80 -0.89
CA ALA A 218 1.50 -10.12 -1.85
C ALA A 218 1.04 -9.68 -3.26
N VAL A 219 1.97 -9.30 -4.14
CA VAL A 219 1.64 -8.89 -5.53
C VAL A 219 2.57 -9.58 -6.52
N PHE A 220 1.98 -10.19 -7.55
CA PHE A 220 2.68 -10.67 -8.73
C PHE A 220 2.17 -9.95 -9.99
N GLY A 221 3.09 -9.24 -10.66
CA GLY A 221 2.82 -8.55 -11.91
C GLY A 221 3.07 -9.42 -13.13
N VAL A 222 2.05 -9.58 -13.96
CA VAL A 222 2.15 -10.19 -15.30
C VAL A 222 2.34 -9.06 -16.32
N GLY A 223 3.60 -8.88 -16.74
CA GLY A 223 4.01 -7.82 -17.65
C GLY A 223 4.78 -8.35 -18.85
N ASN A 224 5.20 -7.43 -19.72
CA ASN A 224 6.10 -7.75 -20.82
C ASN A 224 7.11 -6.60 -20.96
N SER A 225 8.42 -6.91 -20.86
CA SER A 225 9.47 -5.90 -20.78
C SER A 225 9.77 -5.15 -22.10
N ILE A 226 9.22 -5.61 -23.22
CA ILE A 226 9.29 -4.85 -24.49
C ILE A 226 8.51 -3.52 -24.42
N TYR A 227 7.57 -3.38 -23.46
CA TYR A 227 6.82 -2.16 -23.25
C TYR A 227 7.43 -1.28 -22.16
N ARG A 228 7.55 0.03 -22.44
CA ARG A 228 8.01 1.05 -21.46
C ARG A 228 7.28 0.98 -20.11
N THR A 229 6.01 0.59 -20.11
CA THR A 229 5.17 0.50 -18.91
C THR A 229 5.21 -0.89 -18.26
N TYR A 230 6.36 -1.56 -18.31
CA TYR A 230 6.55 -2.90 -17.76
C TYR A 230 6.12 -2.99 -16.28
N ASN A 231 5.10 -3.82 -16.02
CA ASN A 231 4.50 -4.06 -14.70
C ASN A 231 4.04 -2.80 -13.93
N SER A 232 3.62 -1.73 -14.63
CA SER A 232 3.16 -0.50 -13.97
C SER A 232 1.95 -0.71 -13.06
N THR A 233 1.01 -1.58 -13.42
CA THR A 233 -0.16 -1.91 -12.59
C THR A 233 0.25 -2.55 -11.26
N ALA A 234 1.13 -3.54 -11.32
CA ALA A 234 1.60 -4.27 -10.14
C ALA A 234 2.42 -3.37 -9.19
N LYS A 235 3.37 -2.61 -9.75
CA LYS A 235 4.16 -1.60 -9.02
C LYS A 235 3.28 -0.56 -8.35
N TYR A 236 2.23 -0.10 -9.02
CA TYR A 236 1.28 0.85 -8.46
C TYR A 236 0.51 0.25 -7.28
N ILE A 237 -0.08 -0.95 -7.43
CA ILE A 237 -0.84 -1.62 -6.35
C ILE A 237 0.06 -1.83 -5.13
N ASP A 238 1.25 -2.41 -5.34
CA ASP A 238 2.21 -2.71 -4.30
C ASP A 238 2.66 -1.46 -3.52
N THR A 239 3.09 -0.42 -4.23
CA THR A 239 3.48 0.87 -3.61
C THR A 239 2.33 1.53 -2.86
N THR A 240 1.10 1.45 -3.41
CA THR A 240 -0.06 2.14 -2.84
C THR A 240 -0.58 1.42 -1.59
N LEU A 241 -0.58 0.08 -1.58
CA LEU A 241 -0.95 -0.70 -0.41
C LEU A 241 0.02 -0.45 0.76
N GLU A 242 1.33 -0.42 0.49
CA GLU A 242 2.35 -0.06 1.49
C GLU A 242 2.14 1.34 2.07
N GLN A 243 1.87 2.34 1.21
CA GLN A 243 1.54 3.72 1.63
C GLN A 243 0.23 3.83 2.44
N LEU A 244 -0.70 2.88 2.27
CA LEU A 244 -1.95 2.79 3.04
C LEU A 244 -1.79 2.00 4.35
N GLY A 245 -0.57 1.57 4.69
CA GLY A 245 -0.25 0.89 5.95
C GLY A 245 -0.47 -0.63 5.92
N ALA A 246 -0.65 -1.23 4.74
CA ALA A 246 -0.73 -2.68 4.58
C ALA A 246 0.66 -3.33 4.69
N THR A 247 0.71 -4.57 5.16
CA THR A 247 1.95 -5.34 5.35
C THR A 247 2.23 -6.22 4.14
N ARG A 248 3.33 -5.94 3.42
CA ARG A 248 3.84 -6.80 2.36
C ARG A 248 4.45 -8.07 2.98
N ILE A 249 3.99 -9.26 2.59
CA ILE A 249 4.53 -10.55 3.10
C ILE A 249 5.74 -11.08 2.31
N CYS A 250 5.82 -10.77 1.01
CA CYS A 250 6.92 -11.14 0.12
C CYS A 250 7.15 -10.04 -0.92
N SER A 251 8.38 -9.92 -1.42
CA SER A 251 8.78 -8.91 -2.41
C SER A 251 7.87 -8.91 -3.65
N LEU A 252 7.66 -7.75 -4.29
CA LEU A 252 6.88 -7.64 -5.53
C LEU A 252 7.43 -8.54 -6.63
N GLY A 253 6.62 -9.51 -7.09
CA GLY A 253 6.95 -10.38 -8.21
C GLY A 253 6.77 -9.65 -9.54
N LEU A 254 7.77 -9.73 -10.42
CA LEU A 254 7.79 -9.07 -11.72
C LEU A 254 7.94 -10.10 -12.85
N GLY A 255 6.84 -10.75 -13.22
CA GLY A 255 6.77 -11.65 -14.37
C GLY A 255 6.95 -10.92 -15.70
N ASP A 256 7.58 -11.60 -16.67
CA ASP A 256 7.85 -11.07 -18.01
C ASP A 256 7.48 -12.11 -19.08
N ILE A 257 6.35 -11.89 -19.77
CA ILE A 257 5.84 -12.77 -20.83
C ILE A 257 6.81 -12.86 -22.03
N SER A 258 7.72 -11.89 -22.22
CA SER A 258 8.75 -11.99 -23.26
C SER A 258 9.93 -12.91 -22.89
N LYS A 259 9.92 -13.46 -21.67
CA LYS A 259 10.94 -14.33 -21.10
C LYS A 259 10.27 -15.52 -20.39
N ASN A 260 11.02 -16.25 -19.58
CA ASN A 260 10.48 -17.33 -18.75
C ASN A 260 9.77 -16.76 -17.51
N ILE A 261 8.46 -16.51 -17.65
CA ILE A 261 7.61 -16.03 -16.54
C ILE A 261 7.41 -17.09 -15.46
N ASP A 262 7.32 -18.37 -15.84
CA ASP A 262 7.02 -19.49 -14.94
C ASP A 262 8.15 -19.73 -13.93
N ALA A 263 9.40 -19.58 -14.34
CA ALA A 263 10.56 -19.65 -13.44
C ALA A 263 10.58 -18.50 -12.42
N VAL A 264 10.21 -17.28 -12.85
CA VAL A 264 10.10 -16.12 -11.95
C VAL A 264 8.95 -16.30 -10.97
N PHE A 265 7.82 -16.86 -11.41
CA PHE A 265 6.68 -17.18 -10.55
C PHE A 265 7.02 -18.27 -9.53
N THR A 266 7.65 -19.37 -9.98
CA THR A 266 8.06 -20.50 -9.12
C THR A 266 9.03 -20.06 -8.03
N SER A 267 9.94 -19.12 -8.33
CA SER A 267 10.87 -18.52 -7.36
C SER A 267 10.24 -17.46 -6.44
N TRP A 268 9.00 -17.05 -6.71
CA TRP A 268 8.29 -16.01 -5.97
C TRP A 268 7.21 -16.59 -5.03
N GLU A 269 6.63 -17.73 -5.39
CA GLU A 269 5.64 -18.46 -4.59
C GLU A 269 6.23 -19.45 -3.57
N SER A 270 7.56 -19.62 -3.56
CA SER A 270 8.31 -20.53 -2.68
C SER A 270 8.52 -20.00 -1.27
#